data_AF-A0A0F9IME3-F1
#
_entry.id   AF-A0A0F9IME3-F1
#
_cell.length_a   1.000
_cell.length_b   1.000
_cell.length_c   1.000
_cell.angle_alpha   90.00
_cell.angle_beta   90.00
_cell.angle_gamma   90.00
#
_symmetry.space_group_name_H-M   'P 1'
#
loop_
_entity.id
_entity.type
_entity.pdbx_description
1 polymer ?
#
loop_
_entity_poly.entity_id
_entity_poly.type
_entity_poly.pdbx_seq_one_letter_code
_entity_poly.pdbx_strand_id
1 'polypeptide(L)'
;MARIPLLSSRRQCACCGRMVPIEEAFECCACRAAVCKDCVCSCSACEAAVCPEHIRCCDVCGELLCPEHAFECSGCKKAFCADHVLSCTMCDRRVCESCQIVCGECGEIVCPRHSAVCGTCQEALCDRCAESCAHCGTSQHKEHLEPCDLSGAPCCPSCRTNCSECGRAISVEHVHRRGHQTLCVRCHNGRLRRRHWTVLIASATVFVVLLLCYLGLA
;
A
#
# COMPACT_ATOMS: atom_id res chain seq x y z
N MET A 1 21.47 -55.39 -50.09
CA MET A 1 21.28 -54.93 -48.70
C MET A 1 21.32 -53.41 -48.68
N ALA A 2 20.15 -52.77 -48.80
CA ALA A 2 20.06 -51.31 -48.76
C ALA A 2 20.29 -50.84 -47.32
N ARG A 3 21.33 -50.04 -47.09
CA ARG A 3 21.52 -49.32 -45.82
C ARG A 3 20.40 -48.30 -45.70
N ILE A 4 19.39 -48.62 -44.89
CA ILE A 4 18.42 -47.65 -44.41
C ILE A 4 19.25 -46.57 -43.67
N PRO A 5 19.27 -45.31 -44.12
CA PRO A 5 20.01 -44.27 -43.42
C PRO A 5 19.37 -44.12 -42.03
N LEU A 6 20.19 -44.18 -40.99
CA LEU A 6 19.81 -43.96 -39.59
C LEU A 6 19.39 -42.49 -39.36
N LEU A 7 18.30 -42.06 -40.00
CA LEU A 7 17.59 -40.83 -39.67
C LEU A 7 16.92 -40.92 -38.29
N SER A 8 16.89 -42.12 -37.69
CA SER A 8 16.36 -42.39 -36.34
C SER A 8 17.29 -41.97 -35.19
N SER A 9 18.53 -41.53 -35.46
CA SER A 9 19.53 -41.24 -34.41
C SER A 9 19.79 -39.75 -34.17
N ARG A 10 18.96 -38.85 -34.72
CA ARG A 10 19.16 -37.40 -34.64
C ARG A 10 17.91 -36.70 -34.10
N ARG A 11 18.12 -35.62 -33.35
CA ARG A 11 17.06 -34.71 -32.90
C ARG A 11 17.28 -33.33 -33.51
N GLN A 12 16.18 -32.64 -33.78
CA GLN A 12 16.24 -31.26 -34.24
C GLN A 12 16.38 -30.32 -33.05
N CYS A 13 17.36 -29.43 -33.07
CA CYS A 13 17.50 -28.38 -32.08
C CYS A 13 16.30 -27.43 -32.15
N ALA A 14 15.59 -27.22 -31.05
CA ALA A 14 14.44 -26.32 -30.99
C ALA A 14 14.80 -24.83 -31.17
N CYS A 15 16.07 -24.46 -30.93
CA CYS A 15 16.54 -23.08 -31.05
C CYS A 15 16.98 -22.72 -32.48
N CYS A 16 17.82 -23.55 -33.10
CA CYS A 16 18.43 -23.24 -34.41
C CYS A 16 17.98 -24.15 -35.56
N GLY A 17 17.16 -25.17 -35.28
CA GLY A 17 16.65 -26.11 -36.29
C GLY A 17 17.67 -27.11 -36.82
N ARG A 18 18.93 -27.08 -36.36
CA ARG A 18 20.00 -28.00 -36.80
C ARG A 18 19.73 -29.43 -36.29
N MET A 19 19.97 -30.42 -37.15
CA MET A 19 19.90 -31.85 -36.79
C MET A 19 21.17 -32.28 -36.07
N VAL A 20 21.07 -32.55 -34.76
CA VAL A 20 22.17 -33.01 -33.91
C VAL A 20 22.04 -34.50 -33.58
N PRO A 21 23.15 -35.24 -33.38
CA PRO A 21 23.11 -36.59 -32.85
C PRO A 21 22.41 -36.63 -31.50
N ILE A 22 21.64 -37.69 -31.20
CA ILE A 22 20.93 -37.83 -29.91
C ILE A 22 21.88 -37.73 -28.71
N GLU A 23 23.09 -38.28 -28.82
CA GLU A 23 24.09 -38.28 -27.74
C GLU A 23 24.68 -36.89 -27.43
N GLU A 24 24.59 -35.95 -28.38
CA GLU A 24 25.09 -34.58 -28.24
C GLU A 24 23.95 -33.55 -28.01
N ALA A 25 22.72 -34.04 -27.91
CA ALA A 25 21.55 -33.22 -27.68
C ALA A 25 21.29 -33.10 -26.17
N PHE A 26 21.20 -31.87 -25.68
CA PHE A 26 20.76 -31.58 -24.32
C PHE A 26 19.24 -31.42 -24.29
N GLU A 27 18.60 -31.81 -23.18
CA GLU A 27 17.17 -31.57 -22.98
C GLU A 27 16.96 -30.35 -22.08
N CYS A 28 16.14 -29.40 -22.53
CA CYS A 28 15.76 -28.25 -21.72
C CYS A 28 14.95 -28.71 -20.50
N CYS A 29 15.35 -28.32 -19.29
CA CYS A 29 14.65 -28.70 -18.07
C CYS A 29 13.19 -28.20 -18.00
N ALA A 30 12.87 -27.10 -18.70
CA ALA A 30 11.54 -26.49 -18.69
C ALA A 30 10.57 -27.12 -19.70
N CYS A 31 11.00 -27.26 -20.97
CA CYS A 31 10.12 -27.71 -22.06
C CYS A 31 10.47 -29.09 -22.62
N ARG A 32 11.53 -29.73 -22.12
CA ARG A 32 12.09 -31.02 -22.59
C ARG A 32 12.49 -31.05 -24.07
N ALA A 33 12.52 -29.90 -24.74
CA ALA A 33 12.96 -29.81 -26.11
C ALA A 33 14.47 -30.07 -26.23
N ALA A 34 14.89 -30.67 -27.34
CA ALA A 34 16.29 -30.92 -27.63
C ALA A 34 17.00 -29.61 -28.04
N VAL A 35 18.20 -29.39 -27.49
CA VAL A 35 19.03 -28.21 -27.73
C VAL A 35 20.45 -28.67 -28.04
N CYS A 36 21.08 -28.08 -29.04
CA CYS A 36 22.48 -28.37 -29.36
C CYS A 36 23.45 -27.69 -28.40
N LYS A 37 24.68 -28.19 -28.32
CA LYS A 37 25.76 -27.62 -27.48
C LYS A 37 26.03 -26.13 -27.69
N ASP A 38 25.82 -25.61 -28.90
CA ASP A 38 26.01 -24.19 -29.20
C ASP A 38 24.87 -23.28 -28.70
N CYS A 39 23.68 -23.85 -28.47
CA CYS A 39 22.47 -23.11 -28.09
C CYS A 39 22.03 -23.40 -26.65
N VAL A 40 22.65 -24.36 -25.97
CA VAL A 40 22.30 -24.69 -24.59
C VAL A 40 22.86 -23.64 -23.65
N CYS A 41 22.03 -23.16 -22.74
CA CYS A 41 22.45 -22.38 -21.58
C CYS A 41 22.41 -23.29 -20.35
N SER A 42 23.30 -23.08 -19.40
CA SER A 42 23.29 -23.77 -18.10
C SER A 42 22.76 -22.86 -17.01
N CYS A 43 21.89 -23.39 -16.15
CA CYS A 43 21.47 -22.69 -14.95
C CYS A 43 22.62 -22.60 -13.94
N SER A 44 22.95 -21.40 -13.43
CA SER A 44 23.98 -21.23 -12.41
C SER A 44 23.65 -21.91 -11.08
N ALA A 45 22.37 -22.12 -10.77
CA ALA A 45 21.93 -22.69 -9.48
C ALA A 45 21.90 -24.23 -9.46
N CYS A 46 21.57 -24.88 -10.58
CA CYS A 46 21.39 -26.34 -10.64
C CYS A 46 22.13 -27.02 -11.80
N GLU A 47 22.88 -26.26 -12.60
CA GLU A 47 23.64 -26.73 -13.77
C GLU A 47 22.81 -27.39 -14.87
N ALA A 48 21.48 -27.40 -14.75
CA ALA A 48 20.58 -27.98 -15.73
C ALA A 48 20.65 -27.23 -17.07
N ALA A 49 20.52 -27.98 -18.17
CA ALA A 49 20.42 -27.45 -19.51
C ALA A 49 19.07 -26.73 -19.71
N VAL A 50 19.13 -25.51 -20.25
CA VAL A 50 17.97 -24.66 -20.53
C VAL A 50 18.12 -24.11 -21.95
N CYS A 51 17.03 -24.05 -22.71
CA CYS A 51 17.08 -23.38 -24.00
C CYS A 51 17.05 -21.85 -23.85
N PRO A 52 17.49 -21.09 -24.86
CA PRO A 52 17.58 -19.61 -24.78
C PRO A 52 16.23 -18.91 -24.59
N GLU A 53 15.12 -19.58 -24.90
CA GLU A 53 13.77 -19.05 -24.70
C GLU A 53 13.31 -19.12 -23.23
N HIS A 54 13.77 -20.14 -22.49
CA HIS A 54 13.37 -20.37 -21.11
C HIS A 54 14.41 -19.88 -20.09
N ILE A 55 15.63 -19.56 -20.54
CA ILE A 55 16.64 -19.00 -19.67
C ILE A 55 16.25 -17.58 -19.27
N ARG A 56 16.41 -17.27 -17.98
CA ARG A 56 16.26 -15.93 -17.44
C ARG A 56 17.61 -15.43 -16.95
N CYS A 57 17.82 -14.14 -16.99
CA CYS A 57 19.04 -13.52 -16.51
C CYS A 57 18.71 -12.71 -15.25
N CYS A 58 19.50 -12.85 -14.19
CA CYS A 58 19.37 -11.98 -13.03
C CYS A 58 19.78 -10.55 -13.41
N ASP A 59 18.87 -9.58 -13.19
CA ASP A 59 19.11 -8.18 -13.54
C ASP A 59 20.22 -7.51 -12.72
N VAL A 60 20.67 -8.13 -11.61
CA VAL A 60 21.72 -7.60 -10.72
C VAL A 60 23.09 -8.20 -11.04
N CYS A 61 23.22 -9.53 -10.98
CA CYS A 61 24.51 -10.21 -11.15
C CYS A 61 24.74 -10.79 -12.55
N GLY A 62 23.72 -10.86 -13.41
CA GLY A 62 23.83 -11.44 -14.74
C GLY A 62 23.80 -12.97 -14.79
N GLU A 63 23.54 -13.65 -13.67
CA GLU A 63 23.46 -15.12 -13.63
C GLU A 63 22.32 -15.65 -14.50
N LEU A 64 22.60 -16.75 -15.20
CA LEU A 64 21.64 -17.46 -16.03
C LEU A 64 20.87 -18.46 -15.17
N LEU A 65 19.55 -18.35 -15.16
CA LEU A 65 18.67 -19.10 -14.29
C LEU A 65 17.62 -19.83 -15.12
N CYS A 66 17.32 -21.08 -14.77
CA CYS A 66 16.15 -21.75 -15.30
C CYS A 66 14.86 -21.17 -14.68
N PRO A 67 13.68 -21.42 -15.27
CA PRO A 67 12.42 -20.89 -14.75
C PRO A 67 12.11 -21.25 -13.29
N GLU A 68 12.66 -22.35 -12.76
CA GLU A 68 12.46 -22.75 -11.37
C GLU A 68 13.32 -21.93 -10.38
N HIS A 69 14.48 -21.45 -10.81
CA HIS A 69 15.41 -20.67 -9.97
C HIS A 69 15.34 -19.16 -10.25
N ALA A 70 14.60 -18.76 -11.27
CA ALA A 70 14.37 -17.36 -11.61
C ALA A 70 13.12 -16.84 -10.87
N PHE A 71 13.31 -15.90 -9.97
CA PHE A 71 12.23 -15.24 -9.25
C PHE A 71 11.83 -13.93 -9.93
N GLU A 72 10.54 -13.75 -10.20
CA GLU A 72 10.03 -12.49 -10.75
C GLU A 72 9.71 -11.51 -9.62
N CYS A 73 10.26 -10.29 -9.71
CA CYS A 73 9.90 -9.21 -8.81
C CYS A 73 8.46 -8.75 -9.06
N SER A 74 7.63 -8.70 -8.01
CA SER A 74 6.24 -8.23 -8.13
C SER A 74 6.11 -6.75 -8.49
N GLY A 75 7.16 -5.93 -8.26
CA GLY A 75 7.19 -4.51 -8.57
C GLY A 75 7.62 -4.20 -10.00
N CYS A 76 8.84 -4.61 -10.38
CA CYS A 76 9.42 -4.28 -11.69
C CYS A 76 9.31 -5.38 -12.76
N LYS A 77 8.78 -6.56 -12.42
CA LYS A 77 8.58 -7.69 -13.36
C LYS A 77 9.86 -8.28 -13.97
N LYS A 78 11.03 -7.91 -13.43
CA LYS A 78 12.31 -8.49 -13.83
C LYS A 78 12.61 -9.79 -13.07
N ALA A 79 13.52 -10.58 -13.62
CA ALA A 79 13.98 -11.84 -13.04
C ALA A 79 15.22 -11.63 -12.15
N PHE A 80 15.26 -12.33 -11.02
CA PHE A 80 16.34 -12.27 -10.04
C PHE A 80 16.67 -13.69 -9.54
N CYS A 81 17.91 -13.92 -9.11
CA CYS A 81 18.28 -15.15 -8.40
C CYS A 81 17.79 -15.12 -6.94
N ALA A 82 17.92 -16.25 -6.23
CA ALA A 82 17.49 -16.39 -4.85
C ALA A 82 18.14 -15.36 -3.90
N ASP A 83 19.39 -14.98 -4.17
CA ASP A 83 20.16 -14.07 -3.30
C ASP A 83 19.78 -12.60 -3.50
N HIS A 84 19.29 -12.22 -4.68
CA HIS A 84 18.91 -10.84 -5.01
C HIS A 84 17.40 -10.59 -4.87
N VAL A 85 16.70 -11.46 -4.17
CA VAL A 85 15.26 -11.36 -3.99
C VAL A 85 14.87 -11.59 -2.53
N LEU A 86 13.94 -10.77 -2.07
CA LEU A 86 13.41 -10.77 -0.73
C LEU A 86 11.92 -11.10 -0.78
N SER A 87 11.36 -11.51 0.35
CA SER A 87 9.95 -11.91 0.43
C SER A 87 9.15 -10.89 1.22
N CYS A 88 8.03 -10.45 0.68
CA CYS A 88 7.10 -9.59 1.41
C CYS A 88 6.48 -10.35 2.57
N THR A 89 6.60 -9.84 3.80
CA THR A 89 6.08 -10.48 5.02
C THR A 89 4.54 -10.64 5.03
N MET A 90 3.83 -9.91 4.17
CA MET A 90 2.37 -9.89 4.13
C MET A 90 1.76 -10.84 3.10
N CYS A 91 2.50 -11.22 2.04
CA CYS A 91 1.94 -12.03 0.95
C CYS A 91 2.94 -13.01 0.32
N ASP A 92 4.13 -13.12 0.89
CA ASP A 92 5.25 -13.98 0.45
C ASP A 92 5.73 -13.75 -0.99
N ARG A 93 5.21 -12.72 -1.67
CA ARG A 93 5.66 -12.36 -3.02
C ARG A 93 7.10 -11.87 -2.99
N ARG A 94 7.81 -12.23 -4.05
CA ARG A 94 9.21 -11.91 -4.27
C ARG A 94 9.37 -10.46 -4.75
N VAL A 95 10.26 -9.72 -4.10
CA VAL A 95 10.62 -8.33 -4.40
C VAL A 95 12.12 -8.18 -4.46
N CYS A 96 12.64 -7.43 -5.43
CA CYS A 96 14.06 -7.12 -5.48
C CYS A 96 14.41 -5.99 -4.50
N GLU A 97 15.68 -5.84 -4.20
CA GLU A 97 16.20 -4.84 -3.26
C GLU A 97 15.82 -3.40 -3.62
N SER A 98 15.61 -3.07 -4.89
CA SER A 98 15.18 -1.74 -5.34
C SER A 98 13.68 -1.49 -5.23
N CYS A 99 12.87 -2.55 -5.25
CA CYS A 99 11.41 -2.46 -5.13
C CYS A 99 10.91 -2.80 -3.73
N GLN A 100 11.79 -3.25 -2.84
CA GLN A 100 11.44 -3.52 -1.46
C GLN A 100 11.12 -2.21 -0.76
N ILE A 101 10.17 -2.25 0.17
CA ILE A 101 9.84 -1.13 1.03
C ILE A 101 9.94 -1.63 2.46
N VAL A 102 10.69 -0.91 3.28
CA VAL A 102 10.82 -1.21 4.71
C VAL A 102 9.80 -0.37 5.46
N CYS A 103 8.98 -1.00 6.29
CA CYS A 103 8.07 -0.28 7.16
C CYS A 103 8.85 0.52 8.21
N GLY A 104 8.62 1.83 8.29
CA GLY A 104 9.26 2.71 9.28
C GLY A 104 8.92 2.36 10.73
N GLU A 105 7.74 1.76 10.96
CA GLU A 105 7.27 1.42 12.31
C GLU A 105 7.74 0.05 12.82
N CYS A 106 7.68 -1.00 11.98
CA CYS A 106 8.03 -2.36 12.40
C CYS A 106 9.33 -2.91 11.78
N GLY A 107 9.91 -2.23 10.78
CA GLY A 107 11.12 -2.68 10.08
C GLY A 107 10.91 -3.86 9.12
N GLU A 108 9.69 -4.35 8.93
CA GLU A 108 9.42 -5.46 8.01
C GLU A 108 9.53 -5.03 6.54
N ILE A 109 9.99 -5.97 5.70
CA ILE A 109 10.05 -5.79 4.24
C ILE A 109 8.69 -6.12 3.63
N VAL A 110 8.11 -5.14 2.95
CA VAL A 110 6.86 -5.27 2.21
C VAL A 110 7.03 -4.92 0.75
N CYS A 111 6.13 -5.46 -0.07
CA CYS A 111 6.03 -5.09 -1.48
C CYS A 111 5.31 -3.75 -1.66
N PRO A 112 5.48 -3.06 -2.80
CA PRO A 112 4.82 -1.78 -3.09
C PRO A 112 3.29 -1.79 -2.99
N ARG A 113 2.67 -2.98 -3.05
CA ARG A 113 1.23 -3.14 -2.90
C ARG A 113 0.76 -3.11 -1.44
N HIS A 114 1.59 -3.59 -0.51
CA HIS A 114 1.26 -3.64 0.92
C HIS A 114 1.99 -2.55 1.70
N SER A 115 2.38 -1.50 0.99
CA SER A 115 2.99 -0.31 1.55
C SER A 115 2.06 0.89 1.31
N ALA A 116 1.85 1.68 2.34
CA ALA A 116 1.27 3.01 2.27
C ALA A 116 2.30 4.04 2.70
N VAL A 117 2.08 5.30 2.37
CA VAL A 117 2.91 6.41 2.85
C VAL A 117 2.13 7.18 3.90
N CYS A 118 2.76 7.45 5.03
CA CYS A 118 2.17 8.27 6.08
C CYS A 118 1.95 9.69 5.54
N GLY A 119 0.71 10.16 5.50
CA GLY A 119 0.38 11.51 5.00
C GLY A 119 0.97 12.66 5.81
N THR A 120 1.50 12.40 7.02
CA THR A 120 2.07 13.41 7.92
C THR A 120 3.60 13.44 7.87
N CYS A 121 4.28 12.31 8.04
CA CYS A 121 5.75 12.24 8.07
C CYS A 121 6.39 11.71 6.78
N GLN A 122 5.59 11.25 5.81
CA GLN A 122 6.03 10.70 4.53
C GLN A 122 6.86 9.40 4.62
N GLU A 123 6.92 8.77 5.79
CA GLU A 123 7.53 7.44 5.94
C GLU A 123 6.62 6.33 5.40
N ALA A 124 7.24 5.25 4.93
CA ALA A 124 6.53 4.09 4.42
C ALA A 124 6.03 3.20 5.55
N LEU A 125 4.81 2.69 5.40
CA LEU A 125 4.10 1.87 6.39
C LEU A 125 3.59 0.61 5.73
N CYS A 126 3.70 -0.53 6.42
CA CYS A 126 2.99 -1.73 5.99
C CYS A 126 1.49 -1.62 6.31
N ASP A 127 0.64 -2.37 5.60
CA ASP A 127 -0.81 -2.38 5.82
C ASP A 127 -1.24 -2.71 7.26
N ARG A 128 -0.37 -3.36 8.05
CA ARG A 128 -0.64 -3.68 9.47
C ARG A 128 -0.42 -2.48 10.40
N CYS A 129 0.59 -1.68 10.09
CA CYS A 129 0.99 -0.51 10.87
C CYS A 129 0.22 0.75 10.41
N ALA A 130 -0.13 0.80 9.13
CA ALA A 130 -0.96 1.85 8.56
C ALA A 130 -2.37 1.82 9.16
N GLU A 131 -2.78 2.96 9.72
CA GLU A 131 -4.16 3.21 10.11
C GLU A 131 -4.71 4.38 9.29
N SER A 132 -5.96 4.30 8.85
CA SER A 132 -6.55 5.29 7.96
C SER A 132 -7.38 6.31 8.72
N CYS A 133 -7.24 7.58 8.34
CA CYS A 133 -8.12 8.63 8.85
C CYS A 133 -9.56 8.37 8.38
N ALA A 134 -10.52 8.34 9.31
CA ALA A 134 -11.92 8.07 9.01
C ALA A 134 -12.58 9.13 8.10
N HIS A 135 -11.98 10.32 7.98
CA HIS A 135 -12.54 11.44 7.21
C HIS A 135 -11.91 11.63 5.83
N CYS A 136 -10.60 11.42 5.67
CA CYS A 136 -9.93 11.60 4.37
C CYS A 136 -9.37 10.31 3.77
N GLY A 137 -9.41 9.20 4.51
CA GLY A 137 -8.91 7.90 4.06
C GLY A 137 -7.39 7.80 3.96
N THR A 138 -6.63 8.85 4.27
CA THR A 138 -5.16 8.81 4.20
C THR A 138 -4.60 7.88 5.28
N SER A 139 -3.67 7.00 4.90
CA SER A 139 -2.90 6.18 5.81
C SER A 139 -1.91 7.01 6.63
N GLN A 140 -1.80 6.71 7.91
CA GLN A 140 -0.99 7.42 8.88
C GLN A 140 -0.44 6.41 9.90
N HIS A 141 0.66 6.78 10.58
CA HIS A 141 1.02 6.12 11.84
C HIS A 141 -0.09 6.32 12.87
N LYS A 142 -0.25 5.34 13.77
CA LYS A 142 -1.22 5.44 14.86
C LYS A 142 -0.98 6.66 15.75
N GLU A 143 0.28 7.02 15.97
CA GLU A 143 0.65 8.20 16.75
C GLU A 143 0.17 9.53 16.13
N HIS A 144 0.02 9.58 14.81
CA HIS A 144 -0.50 10.77 14.13
C HIS A 144 -2.04 10.82 14.10
N LEU A 145 -2.71 9.77 14.55
CA LEU A 145 -4.17 9.72 14.61
C LEU A 145 -4.62 9.93 16.04
N GLU A 146 -5.51 10.88 16.22
CA GLU A 146 -6.17 11.09 17.50
C GLU A 146 -7.68 10.92 17.33
N PRO A 147 -8.37 10.32 18.31
CA PRO A 147 -9.81 10.15 18.23
C PRO A 147 -10.53 11.49 18.30
N CYS A 148 -11.63 11.61 17.57
CA CYS A 148 -12.54 12.74 17.72
C CYS A 148 -13.32 12.61 19.04
N ASP A 149 -13.38 13.67 19.85
CA ASP A 149 -14.11 13.69 21.13
C ASP A 149 -15.64 13.55 21.02
N LEU A 150 -16.18 13.54 19.79
CA LEU A 150 -17.60 13.39 19.52
C LEU A 150 -17.96 12.04 18.90
N SER A 151 -17.18 11.56 17.92
CA SER A 151 -17.43 10.27 17.26
C SER A 151 -16.54 9.12 17.73
N GLY A 152 -15.41 9.42 18.38
CA GLY A 152 -14.36 8.44 18.70
C GLY A 152 -13.53 7.99 17.48
N ALA A 153 -13.86 8.46 16.27
CA ALA A 153 -13.19 8.02 15.05
C ALA A 153 -11.77 8.63 14.93
N PRO A 154 -10.78 7.87 14.41
CA PRO A 154 -9.41 8.35 14.26
C PRO A 154 -9.33 9.45 13.20
N CYS A 155 -8.76 10.58 13.59
CA CYS A 155 -8.62 11.78 12.76
C CYS A 155 -7.15 12.16 12.62
N CYS A 156 -6.71 12.42 11.40
CA CYS A 156 -5.39 12.99 11.15
C CYS A 156 -5.34 14.49 11.53
N PRO A 157 -4.14 15.07 11.69
CA PRO A 157 -3.99 16.47 12.12
C PRO A 157 -4.67 17.47 11.17
N SER A 158 -4.69 17.16 9.87
CA SER A 158 -5.34 17.99 8.84
C SER A 158 -6.87 17.95 8.90
N CYS A 159 -7.45 16.85 9.39
CA CYS A 159 -8.90 16.67 9.52
C CYS A 159 -9.41 16.95 10.94
N ARG A 160 -8.53 17.33 11.85
CA ARG A 160 -8.85 17.68 13.23
C ARG A 160 -8.75 19.20 13.43
N THR A 161 -9.56 19.70 14.33
CA THR A 161 -9.43 21.04 14.88
C THR A 161 -9.90 21.06 16.32
N ASN A 162 -9.58 22.12 17.06
CA ASN A 162 -10.00 22.28 18.45
C ASN A 162 -11.20 23.22 18.55
N CYS A 163 -12.14 22.88 19.43
CA CYS A 163 -13.22 23.77 19.80
C CYS A 163 -12.67 24.97 20.58
N SER A 164 -12.91 26.18 20.08
CA SER A 164 -12.47 27.44 20.70
C SER A 164 -13.04 27.70 22.10
N GLU A 165 -14.10 27.00 22.53
CA GLU A 165 -14.68 27.16 23.87
C GLU A 165 -14.27 26.08 24.87
N CYS A 166 -14.25 24.81 24.46
CA CYS A 166 -14.01 23.70 25.39
C CYS A 166 -12.68 22.99 25.17
N GLY A 167 -11.87 23.42 24.20
CA GLY A 167 -10.56 22.84 23.87
C GLY A 167 -10.61 21.47 23.20
N ARG A 168 -11.77 20.81 23.17
CA ARG A 168 -11.96 19.46 22.63
C ARG A 168 -11.52 19.32 21.18
N ALA A 169 -10.90 18.18 20.90
CA ALA A 169 -10.48 17.74 19.59
C ALA A 169 -11.67 17.22 18.79
N ILE A 170 -12.04 17.93 17.74
CA ILE A 170 -13.18 17.57 16.90
C ILE A 170 -12.74 17.44 15.45
N SER A 171 -13.34 16.51 14.73
CA SER A 171 -13.13 16.42 13.30
C SER A 171 -13.78 17.59 12.57
N VAL A 172 -13.27 17.93 11.39
CA VAL A 172 -13.77 19.02 10.54
C VAL A 172 -15.26 18.94 10.23
N GLU A 173 -15.84 17.73 10.22
CA GLU A 173 -17.27 17.51 10.01
C GLU A 173 -18.12 17.89 11.23
N HIS A 174 -17.57 17.78 12.43
CA HIS A 174 -18.24 18.16 13.68
C HIS A 174 -18.01 19.63 14.08
N VAL A 175 -17.48 20.44 13.17
CA VAL A 175 -17.22 21.87 13.38
C VAL A 175 -18.40 22.69 12.89
N HIS A 176 -18.96 23.51 13.78
CA HIS A 176 -19.75 24.66 13.36
C HIS A 176 -18.89 25.90 13.31
N ARG A 177 -18.83 26.53 12.13
CA ARG A 177 -18.19 27.84 11.96
C ARG A 177 -19.23 28.96 12.16
N ARG A 178 -18.92 29.90 13.05
CA ARG A 178 -19.62 31.20 13.15
C ARG A 178 -18.60 32.32 13.18
N GLY A 179 -18.43 32.99 12.04
CA GLY A 179 -17.34 33.94 11.83
C GLY A 179 -15.98 33.24 11.98
N HIS A 180 -15.10 33.80 12.82
CA HIS A 180 -13.76 33.24 13.09
C HIS A 180 -13.74 32.11 14.14
N GLN A 181 -14.87 31.75 14.74
CA GLN A 181 -14.90 30.75 15.82
C GLN A 181 -15.29 29.36 15.31
N THR A 182 -14.46 28.38 15.67
CA THR A 182 -14.74 26.94 15.54
C THR A 182 -15.38 26.44 16.83
N LEU A 183 -16.62 25.99 16.75
CA LEU A 183 -17.38 25.49 17.89
C LEU A 183 -17.80 24.05 17.63
N CYS A 184 -17.68 23.19 18.64
CA CYS A 184 -18.31 21.88 18.59
C CYS A 184 -19.83 22.03 18.69
N VAL A 185 -20.57 21.02 18.20
CA VAL A 185 -22.05 21.00 18.23
C VAL A 185 -22.61 21.27 19.62
N ARG A 186 -21.98 20.74 20.68
CA ARG A 186 -22.42 20.97 22.08
C ARG A 186 -22.25 22.42 22.51
N CYS A 187 -21.11 23.05 22.23
CA CYS A 187 -20.84 24.46 22.56
C CYS A 187 -21.72 25.41 21.75
N HIS A 188 -21.94 25.10 20.46
CA HIS A 188 -22.84 25.87 19.60
C HIS A 188 -24.28 25.84 20.12
N ASN A 189 -24.81 24.65 20.44
CA ASN A 189 -26.14 24.50 21.01
C ASN A 189 -26.25 25.16 22.40
N GLY A 190 -25.20 25.08 23.23
CA GLY A 190 -25.13 25.77 24.51
C GLY A 190 -25.23 27.29 24.36
N ARG A 191 -24.54 27.89 23.37
CA ARG A 191 -24.67 29.31 23.06
C ARG A 191 -26.07 29.69 22.57
N LEU A 192 -26.68 28.88 21.72
CA LEU A 192 -28.03 29.13 21.23
C LEU A 192 -29.05 29.15 22.38
N ARG A 193 -28.96 28.17 23.29
CA ARG A 193 -29.81 28.14 24.49
C ARG A 193 -29.60 29.35 25.39
N ARG A 194 -28.34 29.76 25.62
CA ARG A 194 -28.02 30.98 26.39
C ARG A 194 -28.62 32.23 25.74
N ARG A 195 -28.48 32.40 24.42
CA ARG A 195 -29.08 33.54 23.69
C ARG A 195 -30.61 33.55 23.77
N HIS A 196 -31.23 32.40 23.59
CA HIS A 196 -32.69 32.28 23.68
C HIS A 196 -33.17 32.64 25.09
N TRP A 197 -32.48 32.15 26.13
CA TRP A 197 -32.76 32.52 27.52
C TRP A 197 -32.58 34.02 27.80
N THR A 198 -31.50 34.64 27.31
CA THR A 198 -31.30 36.09 27.50
C THR A 198 -32.39 36.92 26.81
N VAL A 199 -32.86 36.51 25.63
CA VAL A 199 -33.95 37.19 24.92
C VAL A 199 -35.27 37.01 25.68
N LEU A 200 -35.57 35.79 26.16
CA LEU A 200 -36.76 35.52 26.96
C LEU A 200 -36.76 36.36 28.25
N ILE A 201 -35.64 36.42 28.98
CA ILE A 201 -35.51 37.26 30.18
C ILE A 201 -35.72 38.74 29.81
N ALA A 202 -35.06 39.24 28.77
CA ALA A 202 -35.22 40.63 28.35
C ALA A 202 -36.68 40.96 27.99
N SER A 203 -37.36 40.10 27.21
CA SER A 203 -38.78 40.29 26.90
C SER A 203 -39.68 40.25 28.12
N ALA A 204 -39.42 39.36 29.09
CA ALA A 204 -40.17 39.30 30.33
C ALA A 204 -39.95 40.57 31.18
N THR A 205 -38.71 41.07 31.27
CA THR A 205 -38.43 42.33 31.99
C THR A 205 -39.14 43.52 31.37
N VAL A 206 -39.14 43.64 30.03
CA VAL A 206 -39.90 44.71 29.34
C VAL A 206 -41.39 44.57 29.61
N PHE A 207 -41.94 43.35 29.58
CA PHE A 207 -43.35 43.12 29.86
C PHE A 207 -43.73 43.50 31.30
N VAL A 208 -42.91 43.15 32.29
CA VAL A 208 -43.13 43.53 33.69
C VAL A 208 -43.08 45.05 33.86
N VAL A 209 -42.11 45.74 33.25
CA VAL A 209 -42.02 47.20 33.29
C VAL A 209 -43.26 47.85 32.68
N LEU A 210 -43.72 47.38 31.51
CA LEU A 210 -44.93 47.88 30.87
C LEU A 210 -46.19 47.64 31.73
N LEU A 211 -46.29 46.48 32.38
CA LEU A 211 -47.39 46.14 33.27
C LEU A 211 -47.41 47.05 34.52
N LEU A 212 -46.25 47.33 35.11
CA LEU A 212 -46.11 48.24 36.26
C LEU A 212 -46.48 49.68 35.87
N CYS A 213 -46.05 50.15 34.70
CA CYS A 213 -46.46 51.45 34.17
C CYS A 213 -47.98 51.51 33.93
N TYR A 214 -48.60 50.46 33.38
CA TYR A 214 -50.04 50.41 33.13
C TYR A 214 -50.86 50.44 34.43
N LEU A 215 -50.37 49.79 35.49
CA LEU A 215 -51.01 49.77 36.81
C LEU A 215 -50.73 51.03 37.65
N GLY A 216 -49.92 51.99 37.15
CA GLY A 216 -49.60 53.22 37.86
C GLY A 216 -48.71 53.02 39.10
N LEU A 217 -47.96 51.92 39.15
CA LEU A 217 -47.07 51.53 40.26
C LEU A 217 -45.61 51.94 40.03
N ALA A 218 -45.34 52.73 38.98
CA ALA A 218 -44.00 53.12 38.54
C ALA A 218 -43.57 54.49 39.09
#